data_AF-D0N2E3-F1
#
_entry.id   AF-D0N2E3-F1
#
_cell.length_a   1.000
_cell.length_b   1.000
_cell.length_c   1.000
_cell.angle_alpha   90.00
_cell.angle_beta   90.00
_cell.angle_gamma   90.00
#
_symmetry.space_group_name_H-M   'P 1'
#
loop_
_entity.id
_entity.type
_entity.pdbx_description
1 polymer ?
#
loop_
_entity_poly.entity_id
_entity_poly.type
_entity_poly.pdbx_seq_one_letter_code
_entity_poly.pdbx_strand_id
1 'polypeptide(L)'
;MPLDSRREVPFAPLNLTLSQQQHCRDLTFQLLDRTLRSFDERDASRDPVSGSPRHHASLDSTRWKQLRTQTNASLYSERTSDTNTPRDLHLPGDNWDNPCVLLAVGTIESNLSEVMFGLETPDFLSIQVRSWVSRGWWGSKVGHSTR
;
A
#
# COMPACT_ATOMS: atom_id res chain seq x y z
N MET A 1 -13.28 37.59 -18.37
CA MET A 1 -11.99 37.86 -17.69
C MET A 1 -12.19 37.67 -16.20
N PRO A 2 -11.31 36.99 -15.46
CA PRO A 2 -10.74 35.64 -15.66
C PRO A 2 -11.19 34.66 -14.54
N LEU A 3 -11.08 33.36 -14.81
CA LEU A 3 -11.21 32.28 -13.84
C LEU A 3 -10.00 32.31 -12.89
N ASP A 4 -10.16 32.79 -11.67
CA ASP A 4 -9.15 32.66 -10.62
C ASP A 4 -9.65 31.70 -9.54
N SER A 5 -10.00 30.49 -9.96
CA SER A 5 -10.16 29.36 -9.05
C SER A 5 -8.77 28.85 -8.70
N ARG A 6 -8.02 29.62 -7.90
CA ARG A 6 -6.79 29.13 -7.27
C ARG A 6 -7.15 27.84 -6.55
N ARG A 7 -6.61 26.73 -7.05
CA ARG A 7 -6.54 25.44 -6.36
C ARG A 7 -5.82 25.71 -5.03
N GLU A 8 -6.58 26.00 -3.98
CA GLU A 8 -6.03 26.14 -2.64
C GLU A 8 -5.53 24.76 -2.22
N VAL A 9 -4.22 24.57 -2.30
CA VAL A 9 -3.56 23.42 -1.71
C VAL A 9 -3.80 23.54 -0.20
N PRO A 10 -4.52 22.60 0.43
CA PRO A 10 -4.96 22.75 1.83
C PRO A 10 -3.81 22.68 2.84
N PHE A 11 -2.59 22.46 2.36
CA PHE A 11 -1.38 22.41 3.14
C PHE A 11 -0.45 23.54 2.71
N ALA A 12 0.04 24.29 3.69
CA ALA A 12 1.08 25.28 3.46
C ALA A 12 2.32 24.59 2.84
N PRO A 13 3.09 25.31 1.98
CA PRO A 13 4.34 24.77 1.44
C PRO A 13 5.24 24.24 2.56
N LEU A 14 5.70 23.00 2.41
CA LEU A 14 6.56 22.35 3.38
C LEU A 14 7.97 22.96 3.30
N ASN A 15 8.29 23.88 4.21
CA ASN A 15 9.61 24.50 4.30
C ASN A 15 10.55 23.63 5.13
N LEU A 16 11.26 22.72 4.47
CA LEU A 16 12.26 21.88 5.12
C LEU A 16 13.63 22.56 5.16
N THR A 17 14.33 22.45 6.28
CA THR A 17 15.76 22.76 6.34
C THR A 17 16.56 21.76 5.49
N LEU A 18 17.79 22.11 5.11
CA LEU A 18 18.68 21.20 4.37
C LEU A 18 18.86 19.85 5.09
N SER A 19 18.99 19.88 6.42
CA SER A 19 19.12 18.67 7.23
C SER A 19 17.87 17.78 7.17
N GLN A 20 16.69 18.38 7.22
CA GLN A 20 15.42 17.66 7.12
C GLN A 20 15.21 17.10 5.71
N GLN A 21 15.56 17.88 4.68
CA GLN A 21 15.49 17.40 3.30
C GLN A 21 16.40 16.19 3.08
N GLN A 22 17.64 16.25 3.59
CA GLN A 22 18.58 15.13 3.51
C GLN A 22 18.04 13.91 4.26
N HIS A 23 17.53 14.11 5.48
CA HIS A 23 16.94 13.03 6.27
C HIS A 23 15.75 12.36 5.56
N CYS A 24 14.82 13.15 4.99
CA CYS A 24 13.70 12.62 4.20
C CYS A 24 14.17 11.84 2.97
N ARG A 25 15.23 12.31 2.31
CA ARG A 25 15.84 11.64 1.16
C ARG A 25 16.44 10.29 1.56
N ASP A 26 17.25 10.26 2.61
CA ASP A 26 17.88 9.04 3.11
C ASP A 26 16.82 8.02 3.54
N LEU A 27 15.78 8.48 4.25
CA LEU A 27 14.68 7.63 4.65
C LEU A 27 13.94 7.05 3.43
N THR A 28 13.68 7.86 2.41
CA THR A 28 13.00 7.41 1.19
C THR A 28 13.79 6.32 0.47
N PHE A 29 15.11 6.48 0.33
CA PHE A 29 15.97 5.45 -0.25
C PHE A 29 15.99 4.18 0.59
N GLN A 30 16.04 4.31 1.90
CA GLN A 30 16.02 3.18 2.81
C GLN A 30 14.71 2.37 2.72
N LEU A 31 13.57 3.07 2.67
CA LEU A 31 12.26 2.45 2.49
C LEU A 31 12.14 1.76 1.13
N LEU A 32 12.63 2.41 0.08
CA LEU A 32 12.62 1.85 -1.28
C LEU A 32 13.47 0.59 -1.37
N ASP A 33 14.71 0.61 -0.88
CA ASP A 33 15.63 -0.55 -0.90
C ASP A 33 15.02 -1.74 -0.18
N ARG A 34 14.49 -1.53 1.03
CA ARG A 34 13.84 -2.59 1.82
C ARG A 34 12.60 -3.15 1.13
N THR A 35 11.79 -2.28 0.54
CA THR A 35 10.58 -2.69 -0.19
C THR A 35 10.94 -3.54 -1.40
N LEU A 36 11.89 -3.08 -2.22
CA LEU A 36 12.35 -3.82 -3.41
C LEU A 36 12.94 -5.18 -3.04
N ARG A 37 13.78 -5.24 -2.00
CA ARG A 37 14.32 -6.52 -1.50
C ARG A 37 13.22 -7.48 -1.06
N SER A 38 12.17 -6.97 -0.41
CA SER A 38 11.00 -7.79 0.00
C SER A 38 10.21 -8.32 -1.19
N PHE A 39 10.24 -7.63 -2.35
CA PHE A 39 9.68 -8.14 -3.60
C PHE A 39 10.59 -9.21 -4.21
N ASP A 40 11.90 -8.98 -4.27
CA ASP A 40 12.87 -9.93 -4.81
C ASP A 40 12.87 -11.25 -4.04
N GLU A 41 12.81 -11.21 -2.71
CA GLU A 41 12.70 -12.40 -1.86
C GLU A 41 11.44 -13.22 -2.15
N ARG A 42 10.32 -12.55 -2.48
CA ARG A 42 9.06 -13.21 -2.87
C ARG A 42 9.13 -13.79 -4.28
N ASP A 43 9.80 -13.12 -5.21
CA ASP A 43 9.97 -13.62 -6.59
C ASP A 43 10.96 -14.79 -6.65
N ALA A 44 12.01 -14.75 -5.82
CA ALA A 44 12.98 -15.83 -5.68
C ALA A 44 12.41 -17.09 -5.01
N SER A 45 11.29 -16.99 -4.29
CA SER A 45 10.59 -18.14 -3.71
C SER A 45 10.07 -19.05 -4.82
N ARG A 46 10.66 -20.24 -4.92
CA ARG A 46 10.25 -21.26 -5.89
C ARG A 46 9.13 -22.15 -5.37
N ASP A 47 8.34 -22.67 -6.29
CA ASP A 47 7.42 -23.75 -5.98
C ASP A 47 8.22 -25.03 -5.66
N PRO A 48 8.02 -25.67 -4.49
CA PRO A 48 8.78 -26.85 -4.09
C PRO A 48 8.48 -28.08 -4.95
N VAL A 49 7.38 -28.10 -5.69
CA VAL A 49 6.95 -29.20 -6.56
C VAL A 49 7.40 -28.95 -8.00
N SER A 50 7.20 -27.74 -8.53
CA SER A 50 7.50 -27.45 -9.94
C SER A 50 8.87 -26.80 -10.19
N GLY A 51 9.56 -26.33 -9.14
CA GLY A 51 10.83 -25.61 -9.25
C GLY A 51 10.76 -24.26 -9.99
N SER A 52 9.57 -23.88 -10.45
CA SER A 52 9.32 -22.66 -11.21
C SER A 52 9.22 -21.45 -10.26
N PRO A 53 9.54 -20.23 -10.74
CA PRO A 53 9.26 -19.01 -9.98
C PRO A 53 7.78 -18.96 -9.61
N ARG A 54 7.46 -18.70 -8.33
CA ARG A 54 6.07 -18.55 -7.94
C ARG A 54 5.51 -17.30 -8.60
N HIS A 55 4.31 -17.42 -9.18
CA HIS A 55 3.57 -16.24 -9.60
C HIS A 55 3.48 -15.28 -8.42
N HIS A 56 3.64 -13.97 -8.63
CA HIS A 56 3.60 -12.95 -7.56
C HIS A 56 2.28 -12.92 -6.75
N ALA A 57 1.24 -13.61 -7.24
CA ALA A 57 -0.03 -13.86 -6.53
C ALA A 57 -0.07 -15.15 -5.69
N SER A 58 0.93 -16.03 -5.83
CA SER A 58 1.10 -17.26 -5.06
C SER A 58 1.84 -16.94 -3.76
N LEU A 59 1.11 -16.29 -2.85
CA LEU A 59 1.61 -15.93 -1.54
C LEU A 59 1.66 -17.16 -0.63
N ASP A 60 2.70 -17.23 0.21
CA ASP A 60 2.79 -18.25 1.26
C ASP A 60 1.60 -18.11 2.22
N SER A 61 0.72 -19.12 2.22
CA SER A 61 -0.50 -19.14 3.02
C SER A 61 -0.24 -19.34 4.51
N THR A 62 0.97 -19.67 4.94
CA THR A 62 1.35 -19.69 6.36
C THR A 62 1.60 -18.28 6.88
N ARG A 63 2.13 -17.41 6.02
CA ARG A 63 2.47 -16.00 6.30
C ARG A 63 1.34 -15.04 5.95
N TRP A 64 0.63 -15.26 4.85
CA TRP A 64 -0.39 -14.32 4.36
C TRP A 64 -1.79 -14.86 4.60
N LYS A 65 -2.63 -14.05 5.25
CA LYS A 65 -4.08 -14.29 5.37
C LYS A 65 -4.80 -13.45 4.32
N GLN A 66 -5.44 -14.12 3.36
CA GLN A 66 -6.35 -13.48 2.43
C GLN A 66 -7.54 -12.91 3.19
N LEU A 67 -7.77 -11.60 3.06
CA LEU A 67 -8.87 -10.89 3.71
C LEU A 67 -10.09 -10.83 2.79
N ARG A 68 -9.86 -10.50 1.52
CA ARG A 68 -10.93 -10.32 0.54
C ARG A 68 -10.41 -10.49 -0.87
N THR A 69 -11.26 -10.96 -1.77
CA THR A 69 -11.06 -10.92 -3.22
C THR A 69 -12.23 -10.21 -3.86
N GLN A 70 -11.92 -9.31 -4.79
CA GLN A 70 -12.91 -8.62 -5.60
C GLN A 70 -12.39 -8.52 -7.03
N THR A 71 -13.20 -8.97 -7.98
CA THR A 71 -12.93 -8.91 -9.43
C THR A 71 -11.53 -9.40 -9.80
N ASN A 72 -10.60 -8.47 -9.97
CA ASN A 72 -9.24 -8.62 -10.49
C ASN A 72 -8.16 -8.40 -9.42
N ALA A 73 -8.54 -8.25 -8.15
CA ALA A 73 -7.60 -8.01 -7.05
C ALA A 73 -7.96 -8.79 -5.78
N SER A 74 -6.93 -9.21 -5.06
CA SER A 74 -7.02 -9.83 -3.75
C SER A 74 -6.21 -9.04 -2.74
N LEU A 75 -6.78 -8.84 -1.55
CA LEU A 75 -6.14 -8.18 -0.42
C LEU A 75 -5.74 -9.23 0.62
N TYR A 76 -4.50 -9.12 1.09
CA TYR A 76 -3.90 -9.97 2.09
C TYR A 76 -3.40 -9.14 3.26
N SER A 77 -3.39 -9.77 4.43
CA SER A 77 -2.71 -9.27 5.63
C SER A 77 -1.60 -10.23 6.00
N GLU A 78 -0.47 -9.70 6.44
CA GLU A 78 0.57 -10.53 7.03
C GLU A 78 0.08 -11.05 8.38
N ARG A 79 0.24 -12.35 8.62
CA ARG A 79 0.02 -12.96 9.93
C ARG A 79 1.21 -12.63 10.81
N THR A 80 0.95 -11.95 11.91
CA THR A 80 1.93 -11.80 12.98
C THR A 80 2.15 -13.16 13.63
N SER A 81 3.36 -13.71 13.49
CA SER A 81 3.81 -14.84 14.32
C SER A 81 4.30 -14.33 15.68
N ASP A 82 4.55 -15.22 16.64
CA ASP A 82 4.89 -14.94 18.04
C ASP A 82 6.00 -13.88 18.29
N THR A 83 6.76 -13.49 17.27
CA THR A 83 7.78 -12.42 17.32
C THR A 83 7.21 -10.99 17.19
N ASN A 84 5.89 -10.80 17.11
CA ASN A 84 5.15 -9.52 17.17
C ASN A 84 5.48 -8.43 16.12
N THR A 85 6.53 -8.57 15.32
CA THR A 85 6.85 -7.67 14.20
C THR A 85 6.59 -8.34 12.85
N PRO A 86 5.71 -7.76 11.99
CA PRO A 86 5.56 -8.19 10.61
C PRO A 86 6.89 -8.03 9.84
N ARG A 87 7.24 -8.97 8.97
CA ARG A 87 8.55 -8.99 8.30
C ARG A 87 8.69 -7.91 7.23
N ASP A 88 7.57 -7.54 6.60
CA ASP A 88 7.53 -6.46 5.60
C ASP A 88 7.25 -5.10 6.24
N LEU A 89 7.33 -5.01 7.57
CA LEU A 89 7.15 -3.75 8.29
C LEU A 89 8.43 -2.92 8.25
N HIS A 90 8.53 -2.06 7.25
CA HIS A 90 9.67 -1.14 7.09
C HIS A 90 9.41 0.25 7.69
N LEU A 91 8.53 0.37 8.69
CA LEU A 91 8.05 1.66 9.16
C LEU A 91 9.19 2.53 9.74
N PRO A 92 9.23 3.84 9.40
CA PRO A 92 10.08 4.78 10.11
C PRO A 92 9.54 5.01 11.53
N GLY A 93 10.43 4.86 12.52
CA GLY A 93 10.14 5.13 13.92
C GLY A 93 9.57 3.95 14.70
N ASP A 94 9.77 3.96 16.02
CA ASP A 94 9.54 2.80 16.89
C ASP A 94 8.17 2.84 17.61
N ASN A 95 7.28 3.77 17.24
CA ASN A 95 6.12 4.16 18.05
C ASN A 95 4.78 3.67 17.47
N TRP A 96 4.79 2.55 16.74
CA TRP A 96 3.59 2.06 16.07
C TRP A 96 2.88 1.03 16.92
N ASP A 97 1.66 1.34 17.36
CA ASP A 97 0.80 0.41 18.09
C ASP A 97 0.15 -0.58 17.12
N ASN A 98 0.46 -1.87 17.30
CA ASN A 98 -0.11 -2.99 16.54
C ASN A 98 -0.08 -2.79 15.00
N PRO A 99 1.11 -2.60 14.41
CA PRO A 99 1.25 -2.38 12.98
C PRO A 99 0.80 -3.61 12.16
N CYS A 100 0.11 -3.35 11.06
CA CYS A 100 -0.35 -4.39 10.13
C CYS A 100 0.18 -4.13 8.72
N VAL A 101 0.73 -5.16 8.08
CA VAL A 101 1.14 -5.10 6.68
C VAL A 101 0.00 -5.63 5.80
N LEU A 102 -0.38 -4.81 4.82
CA LEU A 102 -1.37 -5.15 3.81
C LEU A 102 -0.70 -5.26 2.44
N LEU A 103 -1.07 -6.29 1.69
CA LEU A 103 -0.63 -6.51 0.32
C LEU A 103 -1.83 -6.69 -0.59
N ALA A 104 -1.94 -5.87 -1.62
CA ALA A 104 -2.91 -6.03 -2.69
C ALA A 104 -2.20 -6.63 -3.91
N VAL A 105 -2.76 -7.71 -4.46
CA VAL A 105 -2.27 -8.33 -5.70
C VAL A 105 -3.41 -8.38 -6.70
N GLY A 106 -3.18 -7.85 -7.90
CA GLY A 106 -4.20 -7.81 -8.94
C GLY A 106 -3.68 -7.21 -10.24
N THR A 107 -4.57 -7.05 -11.21
CA THR A 107 -4.28 -6.39 -12.49
C THR A 107 -4.99 -5.06 -12.56
N ILE A 108 -4.43 -4.09 -13.28
CA ILE A 108 -5.08 -2.81 -13.57
C ILE A 108 -5.12 -2.67 -15.10
N GLU A 109 -6.31 -2.40 -15.64
CA GLU A 109 -6.51 -2.17 -17.08
C GLU A 109 -6.13 -0.72 -17.43
N SER A 110 -4.84 -0.41 -17.40
CA SER A 110 -4.29 0.91 -17.71
C SER A 110 -2.80 0.78 -18.02
N ASN A 111 -2.20 1.81 -18.62
CA ASN A 111 -0.75 1.86 -18.80
C ASN A 111 -0.04 2.32 -17.51
N LEU A 112 1.25 2.02 -17.41
CA LEU A 112 2.03 2.36 -16.22
C LEU A 112 2.03 3.87 -15.93
N SER A 113 2.08 4.72 -16.96
CA SER A 113 2.14 6.18 -16.80
C SER A 113 0.86 6.74 -16.16
N GLU A 114 -0.31 6.25 -16.57
CA GLU A 114 -1.60 6.61 -15.97
C GLU A 114 -1.73 6.14 -14.52
N VAL A 115 -1.29 4.91 -14.24
CA VAL A 115 -1.27 4.37 -12.88
C VAL A 115 -0.35 5.20 -11.97
N MET A 116 0.87 5.49 -12.43
CA MET A 116 1.84 6.30 -11.69
C MET A 116 1.33 7.74 -11.50
N PHE A 117 0.73 8.35 -12.52
CA PHE A 117 0.13 9.67 -12.41
C PHE A 117 -0.94 9.71 -11.31
N GLY A 118 -1.81 8.70 -11.25
CA GLY A 118 -2.83 8.58 -10.22
C GLY A 118 -2.27 8.34 -8.81
N LEU A 119 -1.06 7.79 -8.68
CA LEU A 119 -0.35 7.58 -7.41
C LEU A 119 0.42 8.83 -6.96
N GLU A 120 1.06 9.53 -7.89
CA GLU A 120 1.90 10.71 -7.63
C GLU A 120 1.10 11.98 -7.39
N THR A 121 -0.19 12.02 -7.75
CA THR A 121 -1.06 13.16 -7.52
C THR A 121 -1.94 12.95 -6.27
N PRO A 122 -1.52 13.43 -5.08
CA PRO A 122 -2.40 13.51 -3.93
C PRO A 122 -3.20 14.81 -4.05
N ASP A 123 -4.07 14.91 -5.06
CA ASP A 123 -5.05 15.99 -5.04
C ASP A 123 -6.05 15.69 -3.90
N PHE A 124 -6.43 16.71 -3.13
CA PHE A 124 -7.34 16.54 -2.00
C PHE A 124 -8.70 15.95 -2.42
N LEU A 125 -9.21 16.33 -3.60
CA LEU A 125 -10.41 15.76 -4.20
C LEU A 125 -10.17 14.30 -4.60
N SER A 126 -8.99 13.92 -5.11
CA SER A 126 -8.67 12.52 -5.39
C SER A 126 -8.48 11.68 -4.12
N ILE A 127 -8.00 12.24 -3.01
CA ILE A 127 -7.99 11.58 -1.70
C ILE A 127 -9.43 11.42 -1.15
N GLN A 128 -10.28 12.44 -1.28
CA GLN A 128 -11.69 12.34 -0.90
C GLN A 128 -12.43 11.32 -1.78
N VAL A 129 -12.27 11.37 -3.10
CA VAL A 129 -12.85 10.38 -4.03
C VAL A 129 -12.35 8.98 -3.68
N ARG A 130 -11.08 8.80 -3.26
CA ARG A 130 -10.59 7.53 -2.71
C ARG A 130 -11.36 7.14 -1.45
N SER A 131 -11.63 8.05 -0.50
CA SER A 131 -12.50 7.77 0.67
C SER A 131 -13.95 7.39 0.30
N TRP A 132 -14.49 7.96 -0.78
CA TRP A 132 -15.85 7.66 -1.27
C TRP A 132 -15.92 6.38 -2.10
N VAL A 133 -14.92 6.10 -2.95
CA VAL A 133 -14.77 4.84 -3.67
C VAL A 133 -14.45 3.72 -2.70
N SER A 134 -13.66 3.96 -1.65
CA SER A 134 -13.52 3.01 -0.54
C SER A 134 -14.87 2.79 0.15
N ARG A 135 -15.71 3.81 0.36
CA ARG A 135 -17.07 3.59 0.89
C ARG A 135 -18.02 2.90 -0.11
N GLY A 136 -17.83 3.04 -1.41
CA GLY A 136 -18.59 2.32 -2.44
C GLY A 136 -18.08 0.89 -2.71
N TRP A 137 -16.79 0.63 -2.50
CA TRP A 137 -16.16 -0.70 -2.61
C TRP A 137 -16.19 -1.48 -1.28
N TRP A 138 -16.34 -0.78 -0.14
CA TRP A 138 -16.34 -1.36 1.21
C TRP A 138 -17.64 -1.12 2.01
N GLY A 139 -18.65 -0.44 1.47
CA GLY A 139 -19.90 -0.14 2.17
C GLY A 139 -21.10 -0.95 1.69
N SER A 140 -21.35 -2.10 2.34
CA SER A 140 -22.64 -2.79 2.59
C SER A 140 -22.30 -4.25 2.93
N LYS A 141 -22.57 -4.83 4.11
CA LYS A 141 -23.64 -4.67 5.09
C LYS A 141 -23.08 -4.95 6.48
N VAL A 142 -23.25 -4.05 7.44
CA VAL A 142 -23.42 -4.45 8.84
C VAL A 142 -24.83 -5.02 8.96
N GLY A 143 -24.94 -6.34 8.78
CA GLY A 143 -26.13 -7.08 9.18
C GLY A 143 -26.18 -7.09 10.70
N HIS A 144 -27.08 -6.29 11.27
CA HIS A 144 -27.55 -6.51 12.63
C HIS A 144 -28.17 -7.92 12.67
N SER A 145 -27.46 -8.86 13.30
CA SER A 145 -28.06 -10.11 13.73
C SER A 145 -28.76 -9.84 15.04
N THR A 146 -30.06 -9.57 14.97
CA THR A 146 -30.96 -9.66 16.11
C THR A 146 -30.95 -11.11 16.60
N ARG A 147 -30.75 -11.29 17.91
CA ARG A 147 -31.33 -12.39 18.66
C ARG A 147 -31.99 -11.81 19.90
#